data_AF-A0A428N814-F1
#
_entry.id   AF-A0A428N814-F1
#
_cell.length_a   1.000
_cell.length_b   1.000
_cell.length_c   1.000
_cell.angle_alpha   90.00
_cell.angle_beta   90.00
_cell.angle_gamma   90.00
#
_symmetry.space_group_name_H-M   'P 1'
#
loop_
_entity.id
_entity.type
_entity.pdbx_description
1 polymer ?
#
loop_
_entity_poly.entity_id
_entity_poly.type
_entity_poly.pdbx_seq_one_letter_code
_entity_poly.pdbx_strand_id
1 'polypeptide(L)'
;MEPSHLYWKFIYNLVIKENARVLDLSPDKKQIWLELENQNKKAVVRVAKVEHDWMQQLKADAEHTKQMFSKIKKMIVGRNILFFNIYVSSYPPVDLYSSLAEHWKDEKRMRPYFLSKDPSEQIADRPDQVFKDLGASAVWEQITEMTAEEHEMYANYYRKAVQTQQKNMEKQDRSLLFFSKQRFIYVLLAAILLVFVWVEQSGGSTNILTLIEFGAKYNPAIMNGEWWRLFSSMFLHIGMFHLFMNSLALFYLGGAVERMYGTFRFIFIYFTAGFFGSLASFALNEQVSAGASGAIFGCFGALLYFGVIHKKLFFRTMGMNVLVILAINLMFGFVVPAVDNGAHIGGLIGGFAASATVHLPKHRFKGSQFVSLLALPSLAGALLWYGLVNEDKMESASMNVQLAQEYLQQDNIQEARTILNETLEMNDNALAYFVLGNSYLQENKFEEAISSYKNATRLDKELAQAYYNLSIAYMEVDELDEAESALQRAKSLNEQQQNDDMEIERIESLLEQQRD
;
A
#
# COMPACT_ATOMS: atom_id res chain seq x y z
N MET A 1 8.67 38.37 38.53
CA MET A 1 8.30 37.49 37.42
C MET A 1 8.64 36.07 37.82
N GLU A 2 7.63 35.27 38.14
CA GLU A 2 7.82 33.86 38.49
C GLU A 2 8.13 33.00 37.24
N PRO A 3 9.12 32.08 37.29
CA PRO A 3 9.53 31.28 36.14
C PRO A 3 8.40 30.38 35.61
N SER A 4 7.54 29.89 36.52
CA SER A 4 6.37 29.07 36.14
C SER A 4 5.31 29.87 35.37
N HIS A 5 5.08 31.12 35.73
CA HIS A 5 4.17 32.00 34.98
C HIS A 5 4.76 32.24 33.58
N LEU A 6 6.04 32.67 33.51
CA LEU A 6 6.71 32.93 32.23
C LEU A 6 6.69 31.71 31.30
N TYR A 7 7.05 30.54 31.83
CA TYR A 7 7.06 29.27 31.10
C TYR A 7 5.70 28.96 30.47
N TRP A 8 4.63 28.94 31.28
CA TRP A 8 3.30 28.60 30.78
C TRP A 8 2.70 29.70 29.90
N LYS A 9 2.98 30.99 30.16
CA LYS A 9 2.55 32.09 29.28
C LYS A 9 3.20 31.99 27.91
N PHE A 10 4.50 31.67 27.85
CA PHE A 10 5.21 31.48 26.59
C PHE A 10 4.60 30.34 25.77
N ILE A 11 4.40 29.17 26.39
CA ILE A 11 3.77 28.01 25.75
C ILE A 11 2.32 28.31 25.34
N TYR A 12 1.57 29.02 26.17
CA TYR A 12 0.19 29.42 25.87
C TYR A 12 0.12 30.24 24.59
N ASN A 13 1.00 31.23 24.42
CA ASN A 13 1.01 32.05 23.20
C ASN A 13 1.37 31.18 21.98
N LEU A 14 2.33 30.25 22.08
CA LEU A 14 2.64 29.33 20.99
C LEU A 14 1.46 28.40 20.65
N VAL A 15 0.85 27.74 21.63
CA VAL A 15 -0.18 26.72 21.38
C VAL A 15 -1.53 27.34 21.03
N ILE A 16 -1.92 28.42 21.71
CA ILE A 16 -3.25 29.04 21.57
C ILE A 16 -3.27 30.12 20.50
N LYS A 17 -2.29 31.04 20.50
CA LYS A 17 -2.26 32.15 19.53
C LYS A 17 -1.64 31.75 18.20
N GLU A 18 -0.60 30.89 18.22
CA GLU A 18 0.09 30.43 17.01
C GLU A 18 -0.33 29.03 16.52
N ASN A 19 -1.29 28.38 17.19
CA ASN A 19 -1.71 27.00 16.88
C ASN A 19 -0.56 25.98 16.83
N ALA A 20 0.51 26.20 17.63
CA ALA A 20 1.60 25.24 17.74
C ALA A 20 1.09 23.91 18.31
N ARG A 21 1.58 22.81 17.76
CA ARG A 21 1.18 21.47 18.16
C ARG A 21 2.16 20.91 19.18
N VAL A 22 1.64 20.36 20.28
CA VAL A 22 2.47 19.63 21.26
C VAL A 22 2.89 18.29 20.67
N LEU A 23 4.21 18.07 20.61
CA LEU A 23 4.83 16.81 20.17
C LEU A 23 5.08 15.88 21.36
N ASP A 24 5.60 16.43 22.46
CA ASP A 24 5.91 15.70 23.68
C ASP A 24 5.88 16.65 24.89
N LEU A 25 5.53 16.10 26.07
CA LEU A 25 5.51 16.81 27.35
C LEU A 25 6.09 15.88 28.41
N SER A 26 7.16 16.33 29.07
CA SER A 26 7.83 15.52 30.10
C SER A 26 6.89 15.22 31.27
N PRO A 27 7.07 14.08 31.98
CA PRO A 27 6.21 13.71 33.12
C PRO A 27 6.15 14.77 34.23
N ASP A 28 7.29 15.42 34.48
CA ASP A 28 7.42 16.52 35.45
C ASP A 28 6.91 17.87 34.91
N LYS A 29 6.54 17.92 33.63
CA LYS A 29 6.00 19.07 32.90
C LYS A 29 6.91 20.29 32.92
N LYS A 30 8.22 20.06 33.06
CA LYS A 30 9.25 21.09 32.93
C LYS A 30 9.74 21.23 31.51
N GLN A 31 9.53 20.23 30.64
CA GLN A 31 9.98 20.27 29.26
C GLN A 31 8.82 19.97 28.32
N ILE A 32 8.67 20.80 27.30
CA ILE A 32 7.67 20.60 26.24
C ILE A 32 8.33 20.78 24.88
N TRP A 33 7.91 19.95 23.93
CA TRP A 33 8.32 20.00 22.55
C TRP A 33 7.13 20.39 21.69
N LEU A 34 7.31 21.39 20.85
CA LEU A 34 6.26 21.97 20.03
C LEU A 34 6.68 21.98 18.56
N GLU A 35 5.72 21.72 17.68
CA GLU A 35 5.83 21.97 16.24
C GLU A 35 5.06 23.24 15.90
N LEU A 36 5.76 24.22 15.34
CA LEU A 36 5.20 25.47 14.84
C LEU A 36 5.35 25.51 13.32
N GLU A 37 4.29 25.93 12.62
CA GLU A 37 4.31 26.09 11.17
C GLU A 37 3.62 27.39 10.78
N ASN A 38 4.39 28.34 10.24
CA ASN A 38 3.87 29.62 9.76
C ASN A 38 4.36 29.90 8.34
N GLN A 39 3.43 30.14 7.40
CA GLN A 39 3.67 30.66 6.04
C GLN A 39 5.00 30.21 5.39
N ASN A 40 5.29 28.90 5.38
CA ASN A 40 6.48 28.23 4.81
C ASN A 40 7.72 28.03 5.71
N LYS A 41 7.71 28.43 6.99
CA LYS A 41 8.75 28.09 7.98
C LYS A 41 8.23 27.04 8.95
N LYS A 42 8.98 25.95 9.10
CA LYS A 42 8.76 24.93 10.13
C LYS A 42 9.77 25.13 11.25
N ALA A 43 9.29 25.18 12.48
CA ALA A 43 10.11 25.26 13.66
C ALA A 43 9.73 24.15 14.64
N VAL A 44 10.75 23.46 15.17
CA VAL A 44 10.58 22.62 16.35
C VAL A 44 11.15 23.39 17.54
N VAL A 45 10.31 23.59 18.55
CA VAL A 45 10.63 24.42 19.70
C VAL A 45 10.62 23.55 20.94
N ARG A 46 11.75 23.46 21.63
CA ARG A 46 11.81 22.94 23.00
C ARG A 46 11.73 24.11 23.96
N VAL A 47 10.80 24.06 24.91
CA VAL A 47 10.74 24.99 26.04
C VAL A 47 11.01 24.20 27.31
N ALA A 48 12.10 24.51 28.00
CA ALA A 48 12.57 23.80 29.19
C ALA A 48 12.66 24.75 30.38
N LYS A 49 11.89 24.48 31.43
CA LYS A 49 12.02 25.15 32.72
C LYS A 49 13.17 24.53 33.50
N VAL A 50 14.22 25.30 33.74
CA VAL A 50 15.47 24.85 34.35
C VAL A 50 15.87 25.78 35.50
N GLU A 51 16.54 25.23 36.51
CA GLU A 51 17.17 25.98 37.59
C GLU A 51 18.65 25.53 37.63
N HIS A 52 19.43 25.96 36.63
CA HIS A 52 20.84 25.60 36.50
C HIS A 52 21.71 26.75 36.99
N ASP A 53 22.58 26.47 37.97
CA ASP A 53 23.45 27.48 38.57
C ASP A 53 24.69 27.80 37.70
N TRP A 54 25.07 26.87 36.82
CA TRP A 54 26.32 26.91 36.05
C TRP A 54 26.13 26.56 34.57
N MET A 55 26.88 27.23 33.68
CA MET A 55 26.82 27.01 32.23
C MET A 55 27.19 25.60 31.79
N GLN A 56 28.00 24.87 32.57
CA GLN A 56 28.35 23.48 32.24
C GLN A 56 27.11 22.57 32.19
N GLN A 57 26.13 22.80 33.05
CA GLN A 57 24.89 22.02 33.08
C GLN A 57 24.03 22.31 31.85
N LEU A 58 23.93 23.59 31.46
CA LEU A 58 23.24 24.00 30.22
C LEU A 58 23.90 23.44 28.97
N LYS A 59 25.23 23.36 28.93
CA LYS A 59 25.97 22.74 27.81
C LYS A 59 25.65 21.25 27.69
N ALA A 60 25.62 20.52 28.79
CA ALA A 60 25.27 19.10 28.80
C ALA A 60 23.84 18.84 28.29
N ASP A 61 22.87 19.64 28.77
CA ASP A 61 21.48 19.55 28.31
C ASP A 61 21.32 19.96 26.83
N ALA A 62 22.06 20.97 26.38
CA ALA A 62 22.08 21.39 24.98
C ALA A 62 22.60 20.27 24.06
N GLU A 63 23.67 19.57 24.42
CA GLU A 63 24.18 18.43 23.64
C GLU A 63 23.17 17.28 23.55
N HIS A 64 22.53 16.93 24.67
CA HIS A 64 21.44 15.95 24.65
C HIS A 64 20.28 16.40 23.74
N THR A 65 19.91 17.68 23.82
CA THR A 65 18.85 18.29 23.00
C THR A 65 19.19 18.25 21.51
N LYS A 66 20.45 18.49 21.12
CA LYS A 66 20.91 18.37 19.72
C LYS A 66 20.74 16.96 19.18
N GLN A 67 21.05 15.94 19.98
CA GLN A 67 20.84 14.54 19.58
C GLN A 67 19.35 14.25 19.34
N MET A 68 18.48 14.77 20.20
CA MET A 68 17.03 14.66 20.02
C MET A 68 16.53 15.40 18.79
N PHE A 69 16.99 16.63 18.52
CA PHE A 69 16.67 17.34 17.28
C PHE A 69 17.11 16.57 16.03
N SER A 70 18.28 15.92 16.07
CA SER A 70 18.74 15.06 14.97
C SER A 70 17.80 13.88 14.73
N LYS A 71 17.30 13.24 15.81
CA LYS A 71 16.30 12.16 15.70
C LYS A 71 14.97 12.67 15.13
N ILE A 72 14.46 13.80 15.65
CA ILE A 72 13.21 14.42 15.19
C ILE A 72 13.31 14.84 13.71
N LYS A 73 14.46 15.39 13.29
CA LYS A 73 14.70 15.77 11.88
C LYS A 73 14.52 14.60 10.91
N LYS A 74 14.87 13.37 11.32
CA LYS A 74 14.68 12.17 10.50
C LYS A 74 13.21 11.76 10.38
N MET A 75 12.36 12.15 11.32
CA MET A 75 10.94 11.79 11.36
C MET A 75 10.03 12.83 10.69
N ILE A 76 10.44 14.11 10.67
CA ILE A 76 9.63 15.19 10.09
C ILE A 76 9.97 15.41 8.62
N VAL A 77 8.96 15.36 7.76
CA VAL A 77 9.08 15.63 6.32
C VAL A 77 9.18 17.15 6.06
N GLY A 78 10.35 17.61 5.62
CA GLY A 78 10.62 18.99 5.19
C GLY A 78 12.11 19.31 5.09
N ARG A 79 12.53 20.09 4.09
CA ARG A 79 13.97 20.37 3.84
C ARG A 79 14.56 21.46 4.75
N ASN A 80 13.74 22.34 5.32
CA ASN A 80 14.17 23.49 6.13
C ASN A 80 13.41 23.58 7.47
N ILE A 81 13.82 22.77 8.44
CA ILE A 81 13.30 22.81 9.81
C ILE A 81 14.27 23.60 10.68
N LEU A 82 13.77 24.64 11.34
CA LEU A 82 14.51 25.40 12.34
C LEU A 82 14.30 24.75 13.71
N PHE A 83 15.36 24.67 14.50
CA PHE A 83 15.27 24.12 15.86
C PHE A 83 15.56 25.23 16.86
N PHE A 84 14.67 25.39 17.83
CA PHE A 84 14.75 26.40 18.88
C PHE A 84 14.80 25.71 20.23
N ASN A 85 15.78 26.05 21.06
CA ASN A 85 15.91 25.54 22.42
C ASN A 85 15.82 26.71 23.39
N ILE A 86 14.70 26.80 24.10
CA ILE A 86 14.33 27.94 24.94
C ILE A 86 14.38 27.48 26.39
N TYR A 87 15.31 28.03 27.14
CA TYR A 87 15.39 27.82 28.58
C TYR A 87 14.57 28.88 29.30
N VAL A 88 13.84 28.48 30.33
CA VAL A 88 13.12 29.38 31.23
C VAL A 88 13.60 29.13 32.64
N SER A 89 14.14 30.16 33.29
CA SER A 89 14.71 30.08 34.63
C SER A 89 14.28 31.27 35.47
N SER A 90 14.42 31.16 36.80
CA SER A 90 14.28 32.30 37.70
C SER A 90 15.33 33.38 37.40
N TYR A 91 16.59 32.95 37.23
CA TYR A 91 17.77 33.79 37.02
C TYR A 91 18.73 33.15 36.01
N PRO A 92 19.59 33.94 35.34
CA PRO A 92 20.67 33.39 34.52
C PRO A 92 21.73 32.68 35.39
N PRO A 93 22.46 31.69 34.82
CA PRO A 93 23.62 31.10 35.49
C PRO A 93 24.63 32.16 35.88
N VAL A 94 25.34 31.93 36.98
CA VAL A 94 26.24 32.94 37.57
C VAL A 94 27.42 33.26 36.65
N ASP A 95 27.82 32.28 35.82
CA ASP A 95 28.92 32.37 34.87
C ASP A 95 28.48 32.75 33.43
N LEU A 96 27.20 33.10 33.23
CA LEU A 96 26.69 33.57 31.93
C LEU A 96 26.75 35.11 31.87
N TYR A 97 27.69 35.65 31.09
CA TYR A 97 27.94 37.10 30.98
C TYR A 97 27.48 37.72 29.64
N SER A 98 26.93 36.91 28.72
CA SER A 98 26.30 37.38 27.48
C SER A 98 25.25 36.37 27.00
N SER A 99 24.44 36.72 25.99
CA SER A 99 23.35 35.83 25.52
C SER A 99 23.86 34.43 25.11
N LEU A 100 22.99 33.41 25.23
CA LEU A 100 23.34 32.05 24.80
C LEU A 100 23.66 31.96 23.30
N ALA A 101 23.03 32.80 22.48
CA ALA A 101 23.29 32.87 21.06
C ALA A 101 24.75 33.21 20.77
N GLU A 102 25.40 34.04 21.60
CA GLU A 102 26.82 34.36 21.44
C GLU A 102 27.74 33.18 21.74
N HIS A 103 27.40 32.42 22.77
CA HIS A 103 28.17 31.25 23.20
C HIS A 103 28.08 30.09 22.21
N TRP A 104 27.02 30.03 21.40
CA TRP A 104 26.79 29.00 20.39
C TRP A 104 26.64 29.58 18.96
N LYS A 105 27.35 30.68 18.65
CA LYS A 105 27.33 31.35 17.33
C LYS A 105 27.60 30.40 16.14
N ASP A 106 28.43 29.39 16.34
CA ASP A 106 28.80 28.41 15.30
C ASP A 106 27.74 27.32 15.07
N GLU A 107 26.75 27.20 15.96
CA GLU A 107 25.75 26.14 15.91
C GLU A 107 24.59 26.49 14.97
N LYS A 108 24.73 26.11 13.70
CA LYS A 108 23.68 26.33 12.69
C LYS A 108 22.47 25.41 12.84
N ARG A 109 22.54 24.37 13.70
CA ARG A 109 21.48 23.35 13.82
C ARG A 109 20.46 23.66 14.90
N MET A 110 20.75 24.57 15.83
CA MET A 110 19.88 24.89 16.97
C MET A 110 20.07 26.34 17.40
N ARG A 111 18.98 27.08 17.56
CA ARG A 111 18.96 28.45 18.07
C ARG A 111 18.62 28.44 19.56
N PRO A 112 19.57 28.77 20.43
CA PRO A 112 19.31 28.84 21.85
C PRO A 112 18.71 30.19 22.25
N TYR A 113 17.81 30.16 23.25
CA TYR A 113 17.32 31.35 23.92
C TYR A 113 17.23 31.10 25.41
N PHE A 114 17.42 32.14 26.22
CA PHE A 114 17.35 32.08 27.67
C PHE A 114 16.42 33.16 28.22
N LEU A 115 15.27 32.76 28.75
CA LEU A 115 14.26 33.65 29.32
C LEU A 115 14.34 33.60 30.85
N SER A 116 14.61 34.73 31.49
CA SER A 116 14.64 34.82 32.96
C SER A 116 14.41 36.25 33.43
N LYS A 117 14.35 36.46 34.75
CA LYS A 117 14.41 37.80 35.33
C LYS A 117 15.89 38.23 35.34
N ASP A 118 16.24 39.13 34.43
CA ASP A 118 17.60 39.66 34.31
C ASP A 118 17.64 41.15 34.71
N PRO A 119 18.22 41.48 35.88
CA PRO A 119 18.40 42.86 36.31
C PRO A 119 19.33 43.68 35.40
N SER A 120 20.23 43.01 34.66
CA SER A 120 21.20 43.66 33.78
C SER A 120 20.66 43.97 32.39
N GLU A 121 19.55 43.33 32.00
CA GLU A 121 18.94 43.34 30.66
C GLU A 121 19.90 42.97 29.50
N GLN A 122 21.07 42.39 29.81
CA GLN A 122 22.13 42.10 28.84
C GLN A 122 22.28 40.60 28.52
N ILE A 123 21.76 39.73 29.40
CA ILE A 123 21.99 38.29 29.37
C ILE A 123 20.74 37.54 28.91
N ALA A 124 19.57 37.88 29.47
CA ALA A 124 18.32 37.21 29.13
C ALA A 124 17.73 37.72 27.81
N ASP A 125 17.29 36.78 26.99
CA ASP A 125 16.56 37.07 25.77
C ASP A 125 15.15 37.56 26.10
N ARG A 126 14.68 38.53 25.30
CA ARG A 126 13.33 39.06 25.46
C ARG A 126 12.31 38.19 24.72
N PRO A 127 11.18 37.80 25.34
CA PRO A 127 10.18 36.96 24.68
C PRO A 127 9.69 37.49 23.33
N ASP A 128 9.50 38.81 23.18
CA ASP A 128 9.11 39.46 21.92
C ASP A 128 10.11 39.21 20.80
N GLN A 129 11.41 39.25 21.10
CA GLN A 129 12.46 38.95 20.13
C GLN A 129 12.46 37.46 19.75
N VAL A 130 12.26 36.56 20.71
CA VAL A 130 12.16 35.11 20.43
C VAL A 130 10.97 34.81 19.54
N PHE A 131 9.80 35.41 19.80
CA PHE A 131 8.62 35.27 18.95
C PHE A 131 8.88 35.78 17.52
N LYS A 132 9.57 36.92 17.37
CA LYS A 132 9.97 37.44 16.06
C LYS A 132 10.90 36.48 15.31
N ASP A 133 11.87 35.88 16.00
CA ASP A 133 12.84 34.96 15.39
C ASP A 133 12.20 33.60 15.03
N LEU A 134 11.21 33.16 15.81
CA LEU A 134 10.33 32.04 15.49
C LEU A 134 9.45 32.32 14.27
N GLY A 135 9.30 33.59 13.89
CA GLY A 135 8.35 34.02 12.88
C GLY A 135 6.90 33.90 13.35
N ALA A 136 6.65 34.02 14.65
CA ALA A 136 5.32 34.01 15.23
C ALA A 136 4.59 35.35 14.97
N SER A 137 3.27 35.30 14.81
CA SER A 137 2.42 36.48 14.62
C SER A 137 1.96 37.13 15.93
N ALA A 138 1.99 36.37 17.02
CA ALA A 138 1.51 36.77 18.32
C ALA A 138 2.40 37.86 18.92
N VAL A 139 1.74 38.92 19.38
CA VAL A 139 2.39 39.98 20.16
C VAL A 139 2.55 39.52 21.60
N TRP A 140 3.78 39.62 22.11
CA TRP A 140 4.07 39.35 23.52
C TRP A 140 3.59 40.52 24.39
N GLU A 141 2.63 40.23 25.26
CA GLU A 141 2.22 41.15 26.32
C GLU A 141 3.13 40.97 27.53
N GLN A 142 3.72 42.05 28.03
CA GLN A 142 4.58 41.99 29.21
C GLN A 142 3.81 41.49 30.44
N ILE A 143 4.51 40.80 31.35
CA ILE A 143 3.93 40.41 32.64
C ILE A 143 4.08 41.62 33.58
N THR A 144 2.96 42.16 34.06
CA THR A 144 2.93 43.27 35.01
C THR A 144 3.40 42.83 36.40
N GLU A 145 3.60 43.77 37.32
CA GLU A 145 3.84 43.43 38.72
C GLU A 145 2.61 42.76 39.33
N MET A 146 2.84 41.64 40.02
CA MET A 146 1.81 40.75 40.56
C MET A 146 2.34 40.06 41.82
N THR A 147 1.43 39.59 42.66
CA THR A 147 1.73 38.73 43.82
C THR A 147 2.14 37.32 43.37
N ALA A 148 2.80 36.56 44.26
CA ALA A 148 3.18 35.18 43.99
C ALA A 148 1.96 34.27 43.73
N GLU A 149 0.87 34.49 44.47
CA GLU A 149 -0.41 33.77 44.32
C GLU A 149 -1.04 34.03 42.95
N GLU A 150 -1.03 35.27 42.49
CA GLU A 150 -1.49 35.63 41.14
C GLU A 150 -0.60 34.97 40.07
N HIS A 151 0.72 34.99 40.25
CA HIS A 151 1.63 34.32 39.32
C HIS A 151 1.33 32.83 39.18
N GLU A 152 1.07 32.13 40.28
CA GLU A 152 0.68 30.72 40.28
C GLU A 152 -0.69 30.50 39.61
N MET A 153 -1.67 31.37 39.91
CA MET A 153 -3.00 31.32 39.31
C MET A 153 -2.93 31.40 37.77
N TYR A 154 -2.18 32.36 37.23
CA TYR A 154 -2.02 32.51 35.78
C TYR A 154 -1.24 31.34 35.17
N ALA A 155 -0.19 30.85 35.82
CA ALA A 155 0.54 29.67 35.36
C ALA A 155 -0.41 28.45 35.21
N ASN A 156 -1.26 28.21 36.20
CA ASN A 156 -2.26 27.15 36.18
C ASN A 156 -3.35 27.36 35.10
N TYR A 157 -3.80 28.60 34.93
CA TYR A 157 -4.74 28.97 33.86
C TYR A 157 -4.18 28.64 32.47
N TYR A 158 -2.97 29.13 32.16
CA TYR A 158 -2.31 28.91 30.87
C TYR A 158 -2.07 27.43 30.60
N ARG A 159 -1.59 26.69 31.60
CA ARG A 159 -1.42 25.23 31.52
C ARG A 159 -2.72 24.52 31.18
N LYS A 160 -3.82 24.85 31.85
CA LYS A 160 -5.14 24.24 31.61
C LYS A 160 -5.66 24.58 30.21
N ALA A 161 -5.43 25.80 29.73
CA ALA A 161 -5.79 26.21 28.38
C ALA A 161 -5.01 25.41 27.32
N VAL A 162 -3.68 25.28 27.47
CA VAL A 162 -2.81 24.47 26.59
C VAL A 162 -3.29 23.02 26.52
N GLN A 163 -3.54 22.38 27.68
CA GLN A 163 -4.04 21.01 27.74
C GLN A 163 -5.40 20.85 27.08
N THR A 164 -6.29 21.83 27.24
CA THR A 164 -7.61 21.82 26.63
C THR A 164 -7.52 21.92 25.10
N GLN A 165 -6.67 22.83 24.60
CA GLN A 165 -6.44 22.97 23.16
C GLN A 165 -5.84 21.71 22.55
N GLN A 166 -4.84 21.10 23.21
CA GLN A 166 -4.27 19.83 22.75
C GLN A 166 -5.34 18.74 22.63
N LYS A 167 -6.17 18.56 23.67
CA LYS A 167 -7.28 17.59 23.65
C LYS A 167 -8.29 17.89 22.54
N ASN A 168 -8.54 19.17 22.24
CA ASN A 168 -9.43 19.57 21.16
C ASN A 168 -8.84 19.24 19.78
N MET A 169 -7.55 19.49 19.56
CA MET A 169 -6.85 19.12 18.32
C MET A 169 -6.84 17.60 18.12
N GLU A 170 -6.59 16.82 19.18
CA GLU A 170 -6.64 15.35 19.14
C GLU A 170 -8.05 14.84 18.83
N LYS A 171 -9.09 15.43 19.45
CA LYS A 171 -10.48 15.11 19.13
C LYS A 171 -10.83 15.42 17.68
N GLN A 172 -10.33 16.53 17.14
CA GLN A 172 -10.52 16.90 15.74
C GLN A 172 -9.87 15.88 14.81
N ASP A 173 -8.60 15.53 15.03
CA ASP A 173 -7.90 14.49 14.27
C ASP A 173 -8.63 13.14 14.35
N ARG A 174 -9.07 12.75 15.54
CA ARG A 174 -9.82 11.50 15.75
C ARG A 174 -11.16 11.52 15.03
N SER A 175 -11.85 12.66 14.98
CA SER A 175 -13.13 12.78 14.28
C SER A 175 -13.01 12.61 12.75
N LEU A 176 -11.84 12.93 12.18
CA LEU A 176 -11.53 12.70 10.76
C LEU A 176 -11.19 11.23 10.48
N LEU A 177 -10.51 10.57 11.42
CA LEU A 177 -10.09 9.16 11.26
C LEU A 177 -11.18 8.15 11.63
N PHE A 178 -12.07 8.53 12.55
CA PHE A 178 -13.12 7.68 13.13
C PHE A 178 -14.49 8.37 13.05
N PHE A 179 -14.87 8.75 11.83
CA PHE A 179 -16.17 9.36 11.55
C PHE A 179 -17.33 8.37 11.77
N SER A 180 -17.16 7.12 11.35
CA SER A 180 -18.19 6.06 11.45
C SER A 180 -17.65 4.80 12.13
N LYS A 181 -18.58 3.96 12.63
CA LYS A 181 -18.29 2.56 12.95
C LYS A 181 -18.21 1.74 11.67
N GLN A 182 -17.44 0.66 11.71
CA GLN A 182 -17.34 -0.33 10.64
C GLN A 182 -18.54 -1.26 10.72
N ARG A 183 -19.31 -1.37 9.64
CA ARG A 183 -20.48 -2.23 9.60
C ARG A 183 -20.47 -3.05 8.32
N PHE A 184 -20.32 -2.37 7.19
CA PHE A 184 -20.39 -3.01 5.89
C PHE A 184 -19.19 -3.91 5.63
N ILE A 185 -18.02 -3.63 6.22
CA ILE A 185 -16.85 -4.50 6.09
C ILE A 185 -17.13 -5.95 6.54
N TYR A 186 -17.89 -6.12 7.63
CA TYR A 186 -18.24 -7.45 8.13
C TYR A 186 -19.21 -8.17 7.21
N VAL A 187 -20.18 -7.44 6.66
CA VAL A 187 -21.13 -7.99 5.66
C VAL A 187 -20.39 -8.46 4.42
N LEU A 188 -19.44 -7.65 3.94
CA LEU A 188 -18.64 -7.97 2.77
C LEU A 188 -17.73 -9.18 2.99
N LEU A 189 -17.04 -9.25 4.13
CA LEU A 189 -16.22 -10.41 4.50
C LEU A 189 -17.06 -11.69 4.63
N ALA A 190 -18.25 -11.59 5.23
CA ALA A 190 -19.17 -12.73 5.32
C ALA A 190 -19.64 -13.17 3.92
N ALA A 191 -19.98 -12.25 3.03
CA ALA A 191 -20.38 -12.56 1.66
C ALA A 191 -19.25 -13.26 0.88
N ILE A 192 -18.02 -12.73 0.97
CA ILE A 192 -16.84 -13.34 0.34
C ILE A 192 -16.61 -14.77 0.86
N LEU A 193 -16.68 -14.97 2.18
CA LEU A 193 -16.51 -16.30 2.79
C LEU A 193 -17.60 -17.28 2.35
N LEU A 194 -18.86 -16.85 2.29
CA LEU A 194 -19.97 -17.68 1.84
C LEU A 194 -19.82 -18.09 0.38
N VAL A 195 -19.42 -17.15 -0.49
CA VAL A 195 -19.15 -17.45 -1.90
C VAL A 195 -17.98 -18.43 -2.03
N PHE A 196 -16.90 -18.24 -1.26
CA PHE A 196 -15.76 -19.16 -1.27
C PHE A 196 -16.15 -20.58 -0.86
N VAL A 197 -16.93 -20.74 0.23
CA VAL A 197 -17.43 -22.04 0.67
C VAL A 197 -18.31 -22.69 -0.40
N TRP A 198 -19.12 -21.91 -1.11
CA TRP A 198 -19.96 -22.42 -2.18
C TRP A 198 -19.11 -22.94 -3.36
N VAL A 199 -18.10 -22.18 -3.79
CA VAL A 199 -17.16 -22.61 -4.86
C VAL A 199 -16.41 -23.88 -4.48
N GLU A 200 -15.91 -23.96 -3.24
CA GLU A 200 -15.21 -25.16 -2.74
C GLU A 200 -16.07 -26.43 -2.82
N GLN A 201 -17.38 -26.31 -2.58
CA GLN A 201 -18.32 -27.43 -2.66
C GLN A 201 -18.72 -27.81 -4.09
N SER A 202 -18.46 -26.94 -5.07
CA SER A 202 -18.94 -27.09 -6.45
C SER A 202 -17.84 -27.36 -7.48
N GLY A 203 -16.62 -27.68 -7.04
CA GLY A 203 -15.50 -28.02 -7.93
C GLY A 203 -14.13 -27.54 -7.45
N GLY A 204 -14.11 -26.68 -6.42
CA GLY A 204 -12.88 -26.20 -5.81
C GLY A 204 -12.49 -24.80 -6.28
N SER A 205 -11.91 -23.99 -5.39
CA SER A 205 -11.51 -22.62 -5.71
C SER A 205 -10.20 -22.52 -6.50
N THR A 206 -9.51 -23.64 -6.71
CA THR A 206 -8.28 -23.71 -7.53
C THR A 206 -8.55 -24.16 -8.96
N ASN A 207 -9.77 -24.64 -9.25
CA ASN A 207 -10.19 -25.06 -10.58
C ASN A 207 -10.68 -23.86 -11.38
N ILE A 208 -10.08 -23.62 -12.54
CA ILE A 208 -10.35 -22.43 -13.36
C ILE A 208 -11.73 -22.50 -13.99
N LEU A 209 -12.18 -23.68 -14.43
CA LEU A 209 -13.52 -23.87 -15.01
C LEU A 209 -14.61 -23.55 -13.97
N THR A 210 -14.46 -24.05 -12.74
CA THR A 210 -15.37 -23.72 -11.63
C THR A 210 -15.39 -22.21 -11.36
N LEU A 211 -14.23 -21.55 -11.34
CA LEU A 211 -14.18 -20.09 -11.16
C LEU A 211 -14.88 -19.34 -12.30
N ILE A 212 -14.70 -19.75 -13.55
CA ILE A 212 -15.39 -19.17 -14.71
C ILE A 212 -16.90 -19.36 -14.56
N GLU A 213 -17.38 -20.55 -14.22
CA GLU A 213 -18.81 -20.82 -14.03
C GLU A 213 -19.42 -19.89 -12.96
N PHE A 214 -18.72 -19.71 -11.84
CA PHE A 214 -19.17 -18.87 -10.73
C PHE A 214 -19.03 -17.36 -10.96
N GLY A 215 -18.47 -16.93 -12.09
CA GLY A 215 -18.43 -15.52 -12.46
C GLY A 215 -17.07 -14.83 -12.29
N ALA A 216 -15.97 -15.57 -12.38
CA ALA A 216 -14.65 -14.95 -12.49
C ALA A 216 -14.58 -14.06 -13.73
N LYS A 217 -13.67 -13.09 -13.70
CA LYS A 217 -13.42 -12.25 -14.87
C LYS A 217 -12.85 -13.15 -15.94
N TYR A 218 -13.56 -13.26 -17.05
CA TYR A 218 -13.20 -14.04 -18.23
C TYR A 218 -13.58 -13.24 -19.48
N ASN A 219 -12.59 -12.85 -20.29
CA ASN A 219 -12.78 -11.87 -21.38
C ASN A 219 -13.81 -12.33 -22.42
N PRO A 220 -13.75 -13.57 -22.94
CA PRO A 220 -14.72 -14.03 -23.94
C PRO A 220 -16.17 -13.93 -23.45
N ALA A 221 -16.46 -14.33 -22.20
CA ALA A 221 -17.81 -14.21 -21.64
C ALA A 221 -18.25 -12.75 -21.46
N ILE A 222 -17.36 -11.86 -21.02
CA ILE A 222 -17.65 -10.42 -20.88
C ILE A 222 -18.03 -9.83 -22.26
N MET A 223 -17.27 -10.16 -23.31
CA MET A 223 -17.52 -9.71 -24.67
C MET A 223 -18.85 -10.26 -25.23
N ASN A 224 -19.23 -11.47 -24.81
CA ASN A 224 -20.54 -12.08 -25.12
C ASN A 224 -21.70 -11.55 -24.27
N GLY A 225 -21.47 -10.50 -23.45
CA GLY A 225 -22.52 -9.79 -22.73
C GLY A 225 -22.61 -10.09 -21.24
N GLU A 226 -21.73 -10.93 -20.68
CA GLU A 226 -21.70 -11.24 -19.25
C GLU A 226 -20.97 -10.16 -18.42
N TRP A 227 -21.36 -8.89 -18.61
CA TRP A 227 -20.77 -7.71 -17.97
C TRP A 227 -20.80 -7.74 -16.44
N TRP A 228 -21.71 -8.53 -15.86
CA TRP A 228 -21.81 -8.74 -14.42
C TRP A 228 -20.54 -9.36 -13.82
N ARG A 229 -19.71 -10.03 -14.64
CA ARG A 229 -18.38 -10.56 -14.26
C ARG A 229 -17.41 -9.51 -13.78
N LEU A 230 -17.58 -8.26 -14.20
CA LEU A 230 -16.78 -7.13 -13.71
C LEU A 230 -17.00 -6.87 -12.20
N PHE A 231 -18.13 -7.33 -11.66
CA PHE A 231 -18.47 -7.21 -10.23
C PHE A 231 -18.42 -8.53 -9.47
N SER A 232 -18.92 -9.64 -10.03
CA SER A 232 -18.94 -10.95 -9.33
C SER A 232 -17.54 -11.46 -9.01
N SER A 233 -16.57 -11.22 -9.90
CA SER A 233 -15.15 -11.58 -9.70
C SER A 233 -14.56 -11.01 -8.40
N MET A 234 -15.11 -9.92 -7.87
CA MET A 234 -14.69 -9.32 -6.60
C MET A 234 -14.94 -10.21 -5.37
N PHE A 235 -15.82 -11.21 -5.49
CA PHE A 235 -16.22 -12.09 -4.39
C PHE A 235 -15.53 -13.46 -4.43
N LEU A 236 -15.01 -13.86 -5.60
CA LEU A 236 -14.32 -15.13 -5.82
C LEU A 236 -12.85 -15.02 -5.41
N HIS A 237 -12.25 -16.12 -4.96
CA HIS A 237 -10.84 -16.16 -4.55
C HIS A 237 -10.22 -17.48 -4.94
N ILE A 238 -8.98 -17.43 -5.46
CA ILE A 238 -8.22 -18.62 -5.87
C ILE A 238 -7.48 -19.21 -4.68
N GLY A 239 -8.03 -20.28 -4.09
CA GLY A 239 -7.43 -20.97 -2.95
C GLY A 239 -7.53 -20.22 -1.61
N MET A 240 -7.30 -20.97 -0.53
CA MET A 240 -7.48 -20.48 0.85
C MET A 240 -6.50 -19.38 1.25
N PHE A 241 -5.24 -19.45 0.80
CA PHE A 241 -4.23 -18.45 1.15
C PHE A 241 -4.56 -17.07 0.57
N HIS A 242 -5.01 -17.01 -0.68
CA HIS A 242 -5.42 -15.76 -1.33
C HIS A 242 -6.65 -15.16 -0.65
N LEU A 243 -7.65 -15.99 -0.32
CA LEU A 243 -8.81 -15.59 0.48
C LEU A 243 -8.39 -14.95 1.81
N PHE A 244 -7.50 -15.63 2.55
CA PHE A 244 -7.04 -15.16 3.85
C PHE A 244 -6.35 -13.80 3.76
N MET A 245 -5.38 -13.66 2.85
CA MET A 245 -4.62 -12.42 2.69
C MET A 245 -5.51 -11.25 2.23
N ASN A 246 -6.43 -11.47 1.28
CA ASN A 246 -7.38 -10.44 0.86
C ASN A 246 -8.37 -10.08 1.97
N SER A 247 -8.87 -11.06 2.72
CA SER A 247 -9.79 -10.81 3.84
C SER A 247 -9.11 -9.98 4.94
N LEU A 248 -7.85 -10.29 5.25
CA LEU A 248 -7.03 -9.54 6.21
C LEU A 248 -6.81 -8.10 5.73
N ALA A 249 -6.39 -7.93 4.47
CA ALA A 249 -6.17 -6.62 3.87
C ALA A 249 -7.45 -5.79 3.81
N LEU A 250 -8.57 -6.40 3.42
CA LEU A 250 -9.89 -5.78 3.40
C LEU A 250 -10.33 -5.34 4.80
N PHE A 251 -10.17 -6.19 5.81
CA PHE A 251 -10.50 -5.85 7.20
C PHE A 251 -9.75 -4.61 7.70
N TYR A 252 -8.44 -4.53 7.47
CA TYR A 252 -7.63 -3.40 7.94
C TYR A 252 -7.79 -2.14 7.06
N LEU A 253 -7.64 -2.27 5.75
CA LEU A 253 -7.63 -1.14 4.82
C LEU A 253 -9.05 -0.68 4.49
N GLY A 254 -9.92 -1.59 4.05
CA GLY A 254 -11.32 -1.29 3.81
C GLY A 254 -12.01 -0.81 5.09
N GLY A 255 -11.67 -1.43 6.22
CA GLY A 255 -12.09 -0.96 7.53
C GLY A 255 -11.61 0.46 7.86
N ALA A 256 -10.38 0.85 7.53
CA ALA A 256 -9.90 2.22 7.73
C ALA A 256 -10.68 3.21 6.87
N VAL A 257 -10.90 2.88 5.60
CA VAL A 257 -11.67 3.71 4.67
C VAL A 257 -13.13 3.85 5.14
N GLU A 258 -13.78 2.77 5.59
CA GLU A 258 -15.16 2.85 6.13
C GLU A 258 -15.24 3.77 7.36
N ARG A 259 -14.27 3.71 8.27
CA ARG A 259 -14.23 4.61 9.43
C ARG A 259 -14.07 6.07 9.05
N MET A 260 -13.25 6.35 8.03
CA MET A 260 -12.92 7.72 7.60
C MET A 260 -14.01 8.35 6.72
N TYR A 261 -14.54 7.59 5.75
CA TYR A 261 -15.50 8.10 4.77
C TYR A 261 -16.96 7.84 5.18
N GLY A 262 -17.20 6.88 6.08
CA GLY A 262 -18.52 6.38 6.43
C GLY A 262 -19.03 5.32 5.45
N THR A 263 -20.01 4.53 5.91
CA THR A 263 -20.46 3.30 5.24
C THR A 263 -20.89 3.52 3.77
N PHE A 264 -21.77 4.47 3.47
CA PHE A 264 -22.27 4.65 2.10
C PHE A 264 -21.19 5.12 1.10
N ARG A 265 -20.27 5.98 1.55
CA ARG A 265 -19.14 6.41 0.71
C ARG A 265 -18.15 5.29 0.51
N PHE A 266 -17.90 4.49 1.54
CA PHE A 266 -17.07 3.30 1.43
C PHE A 266 -17.64 2.30 0.43
N ILE A 267 -18.95 2.01 0.48
CA ILE A 267 -19.61 1.15 -0.51
C ILE A 267 -19.35 1.68 -1.93
N PHE A 268 -19.58 2.96 -2.17
CA PHE A 268 -19.32 3.57 -3.49
C PHE A 268 -17.85 3.44 -3.91
N ILE A 269 -16.91 3.78 -3.02
CA ILE A 269 -15.46 3.70 -3.29
C ILE A 269 -15.05 2.26 -3.60
N TYR A 270 -15.50 1.29 -2.79
CA TYR A 270 -15.15 -0.11 -2.91
C TYR A 270 -15.61 -0.71 -4.24
N PHE A 271 -16.90 -0.54 -4.58
CA PHE A 271 -17.45 -1.10 -5.82
C PHE A 271 -16.96 -0.36 -7.06
N THR A 272 -16.77 0.97 -6.99
CA THR A 272 -16.17 1.71 -8.12
C THR A 272 -14.74 1.25 -8.34
N ALA A 273 -13.93 1.12 -7.29
CA ALA A 273 -12.57 0.64 -7.44
C ALA A 273 -12.50 -0.81 -7.94
N GLY A 274 -13.34 -1.70 -7.42
CA GLY A 274 -13.43 -3.07 -7.91
C GLY A 274 -13.80 -3.13 -9.39
N PHE A 275 -14.79 -2.34 -9.81
CA PHE A 275 -15.17 -2.21 -11.22
C PHE A 275 -14.01 -1.73 -12.09
N PHE A 276 -13.31 -0.66 -11.71
CA PHE A 276 -12.15 -0.18 -12.47
C PHE A 276 -10.97 -1.15 -12.44
N GLY A 277 -10.80 -1.93 -11.37
CA GLY A 277 -9.86 -3.03 -11.32
C GLY A 277 -10.21 -4.10 -12.35
N SER A 278 -11.42 -4.65 -12.29
CA SER A 278 -11.87 -5.67 -13.24
C SER A 278 -11.89 -5.17 -14.69
N LEU A 279 -12.24 -3.90 -14.91
CA LEU A 279 -12.26 -3.28 -16.24
C LEU A 279 -10.85 -3.04 -16.77
N ALA A 280 -9.90 -2.61 -15.94
CA ALA A 280 -8.49 -2.50 -16.33
C ALA A 280 -7.87 -3.88 -16.56
N SER A 281 -8.23 -4.89 -15.76
CA SER A 281 -7.86 -6.28 -15.99
C SER A 281 -8.43 -6.80 -17.32
N PHE A 282 -9.69 -6.53 -17.62
CA PHE A 282 -10.30 -6.84 -18.93
C PHE A 282 -9.53 -6.17 -20.07
N ALA A 283 -9.21 -4.89 -19.92
CA ALA A 283 -8.53 -4.11 -20.94
C ALA A 283 -7.06 -4.53 -21.13
N LEU A 284 -6.36 -4.93 -20.07
CA LEU A 284 -4.89 -5.10 -20.07
C LEU A 284 -4.45 -6.56 -20.01
N ASN A 285 -5.23 -7.47 -19.42
CA ASN A 285 -4.85 -8.86 -19.15
C ASN A 285 -5.82 -9.88 -19.76
N GLU A 286 -5.28 -11.01 -20.21
CA GLU A 286 -6.05 -12.10 -20.84
C GLU A 286 -6.50 -13.17 -19.85
N GLN A 287 -5.69 -13.39 -18.81
CA GLN A 287 -5.91 -14.45 -17.81
C GLN A 287 -7.23 -14.26 -17.04
N VAL A 288 -7.77 -15.40 -16.57
CA VAL A 288 -8.88 -15.43 -15.63
C VAL A 288 -8.46 -14.80 -14.32
N SER A 289 -9.31 -13.93 -13.79
CA SER A 289 -9.03 -13.19 -12.56
C SER A 289 -10.21 -13.27 -11.59
N ALA A 290 -9.88 -13.54 -10.33
CA ALA A 290 -10.83 -13.65 -9.22
C ALA A 290 -10.18 -13.07 -7.97
N GLY A 291 -10.85 -12.13 -7.30
CA GLY A 291 -10.37 -11.56 -6.05
C GLY A 291 -10.91 -10.17 -5.77
N ALA A 292 -11.01 -9.85 -4.48
CA ALA A 292 -11.30 -8.50 -4.01
C ALA A 292 -10.11 -7.51 -4.19
N SER A 293 -8.96 -7.97 -4.70
CA SER A 293 -7.69 -7.24 -4.70
C SER A 293 -7.77 -5.88 -5.40
N GLY A 294 -8.45 -5.76 -6.54
CA GLY A 294 -8.68 -4.47 -7.21
C GLY A 294 -9.40 -3.46 -6.31
N ALA A 295 -10.44 -3.89 -5.58
CA ALA A 295 -11.15 -3.03 -4.63
C ALA A 295 -10.31 -2.70 -3.38
N ILE A 296 -9.44 -3.62 -2.93
CA ILE A 296 -8.48 -3.39 -1.84
C ILE A 296 -7.43 -2.34 -2.25
N PHE A 297 -6.91 -2.41 -3.48
CA PHE A 297 -6.07 -1.36 -4.05
C PHE A 297 -6.83 -0.03 -4.18
N GLY A 298 -8.14 -0.09 -4.43
CA GLY A 298 -9.04 1.06 -4.28
C GLY A 298 -9.02 1.69 -2.91
N CYS A 299 -8.95 0.88 -1.85
CA CYS A 299 -8.83 1.38 -0.48
C CYS A 299 -7.48 2.08 -0.27
N PHE A 300 -6.38 1.60 -0.86
CA PHE A 300 -5.12 2.36 -0.92
C PHE A 300 -5.32 3.71 -1.62
N GLY A 301 -6.00 3.73 -2.76
CA GLY A 301 -6.31 4.95 -3.51
C GLY A 301 -7.08 5.97 -2.66
N ALA A 302 -8.06 5.50 -1.89
CA ALA A 302 -8.83 6.33 -0.97
C ALA A 302 -8.00 6.90 0.18
N LEU A 303 -7.06 6.12 0.72
CA LEU A 303 -6.12 6.57 1.75
C LEU A 303 -5.09 7.57 1.19
N LEU A 304 -4.64 7.40 -0.05
CA LEU A 304 -3.79 8.36 -0.73
C LEU A 304 -4.52 9.67 -1.00
N TYR A 305 -5.79 9.62 -1.42
CA TYR A 305 -6.62 10.83 -1.56
C TYR A 305 -6.78 11.58 -0.23
N PHE A 306 -7.00 10.85 0.87
CA PHE A 306 -6.95 11.45 2.21
C PHE A 306 -5.58 12.07 2.50
N GLY A 307 -4.48 11.43 2.08
CA GLY A 307 -3.13 11.98 2.17
C GLY A 307 -2.89 13.25 1.34
N VAL A 308 -3.65 13.48 0.27
CA VAL A 308 -3.62 14.73 -0.49
C VAL A 308 -4.32 15.85 0.27
N ILE A 309 -5.51 15.59 0.82
CA ILE A 309 -6.29 16.61 1.55
C ILE A 309 -5.69 16.90 2.94
N HIS A 310 -5.29 15.86 3.66
CA HIS A 310 -4.85 15.90 5.05
C HIS A 310 -3.41 15.38 5.21
N LYS A 311 -2.49 15.84 4.34
CA LYS A 311 -1.08 15.42 4.28
C LYS A 311 -0.40 15.24 5.63
N LYS A 312 -0.51 16.23 6.53
CA LYS A 312 0.14 16.18 7.86
C LYS A 312 -0.40 15.05 8.72
N LEU A 313 -1.73 14.94 8.82
CA LEU A 313 -2.38 13.91 9.61
C LEU A 313 -2.07 12.52 9.04
N PHE A 314 -2.09 12.37 7.71
CA PHE A 314 -1.74 11.13 7.03
C PHE A 314 -0.33 10.65 7.37
N PHE A 315 0.71 11.46 7.12
CA PHE A 315 2.10 11.04 7.37
C PHE A 315 2.42 10.82 8.85
N ARG A 316 1.73 11.51 9.76
CA ARG A 316 1.90 11.28 11.20
C ARG A 316 1.27 9.97 11.69
N THR A 317 0.22 9.49 11.02
CA THR A 317 -0.59 8.37 11.56
C THR A 317 -0.38 7.06 10.81
N MET A 318 -0.41 7.09 9.48
CA MET A 318 -0.41 5.85 8.68
C MET A 318 0.35 5.96 7.35
N GLY A 319 0.78 7.16 6.94
CA GLY A 319 1.18 7.40 5.56
C GLY A 319 2.38 6.62 5.08
N MET A 320 3.45 6.52 5.89
CA MET A 320 4.62 5.72 5.52
C MET A 320 4.28 4.23 5.41
N ASN A 321 3.52 3.70 6.36
CA ASN A 321 3.12 2.29 6.35
C ASN A 321 2.27 1.97 5.11
N VAL A 322 1.32 2.85 4.75
CA VAL A 322 0.50 2.72 3.54
C VAL A 322 1.37 2.73 2.29
N LEU A 323 2.32 3.65 2.17
CA LEU A 323 3.20 3.75 1.00
C LEU A 323 4.14 2.54 0.87
N VAL A 324 4.72 2.07 1.97
CA VAL A 324 5.61 0.91 1.97
C VAL A 324 4.86 -0.36 1.58
N ILE A 325 3.69 -0.62 2.18
CA ILE A 325 2.88 -1.81 1.86
C ILE A 325 2.41 -1.75 0.40
N LEU A 326 1.98 -0.57 -0.08
CA LEU A 326 1.59 -0.40 -1.48
C LEU A 326 2.75 -0.68 -2.43
N ALA A 327 3.95 -0.17 -2.12
CA ALA A 327 5.14 -0.39 -2.94
C ALA A 327 5.51 -1.89 -3.00
N ILE A 328 5.50 -2.57 -1.85
CA ILE A 328 5.77 -4.01 -1.78
C ILE A 328 4.74 -4.80 -2.58
N ASN A 329 3.45 -4.51 -2.42
CA ASN A 329 2.38 -5.22 -3.13
C ASN A 329 2.47 -5.02 -4.65
N LEU A 330 2.78 -3.81 -5.12
CA LEU A 330 3.00 -3.55 -6.55
C LEU A 330 4.24 -4.28 -7.06
N MET A 331 5.37 -4.18 -6.35
CA MET A 331 6.60 -4.88 -6.75
C MET A 331 6.39 -6.39 -6.83
N PHE A 332 5.73 -6.97 -5.82
CA PHE A 332 5.40 -8.38 -5.81
C PHE A 332 4.52 -8.77 -7.02
N GLY A 333 3.54 -7.94 -7.36
CA GLY A 333 2.68 -8.17 -8.52
C GLY A 333 3.43 -8.17 -9.86
N PHE A 334 4.47 -7.35 -10.02
CA PHE A 334 5.31 -7.38 -11.22
C PHE A 334 6.28 -8.56 -11.28
N VAL A 335 6.59 -9.17 -10.14
CA VAL A 335 7.51 -10.32 -10.05
C VAL A 335 6.78 -11.65 -10.23
N VAL A 336 5.52 -11.75 -9.80
CA VAL A 336 4.74 -12.99 -9.87
C VAL A 336 3.77 -12.94 -11.06
N PRO A 337 4.00 -13.72 -12.14
CA PRO A 337 3.21 -13.65 -13.38
C PRO A 337 1.70 -13.93 -13.22
N ALA A 338 1.31 -14.64 -12.16
CA ALA A 338 -0.09 -14.94 -11.85
C ALA A 338 -0.84 -13.76 -11.19
N VAL A 339 -0.17 -12.63 -10.92
CA VAL A 339 -0.78 -11.47 -10.26
C VAL A 339 -1.31 -10.46 -11.28
N ASP A 340 -2.58 -10.11 -11.12
CA ASP A 340 -3.28 -9.16 -11.99
C ASP A 340 -2.91 -7.69 -11.68
N ASN A 341 -1.79 -7.23 -12.23
CA ASN A 341 -1.34 -5.84 -12.07
C ASN A 341 -2.32 -4.81 -12.69
N GLY A 342 -3.06 -5.21 -13.73
CA GLY A 342 -4.09 -4.40 -14.36
C GLY A 342 -5.19 -4.08 -13.36
N ALA A 343 -5.68 -5.10 -12.64
CA ALA A 343 -6.65 -4.93 -11.57
C ALA A 343 -6.15 -4.05 -10.43
N HIS A 344 -4.89 -4.20 -10.02
CA HIS A 344 -4.31 -3.42 -8.92
C HIS A 344 -4.19 -1.94 -9.28
N ILE A 345 -3.65 -1.62 -10.46
CA ILE A 345 -3.46 -0.23 -10.91
C ILE A 345 -4.82 0.41 -11.21
N GLY A 346 -5.70 -0.29 -11.92
CA GLY A 346 -7.06 0.18 -12.22
C GLY A 346 -7.85 0.45 -10.95
N GLY A 347 -7.77 -0.47 -9.97
CA GLY A 347 -8.39 -0.31 -8.67
C GLY A 347 -7.84 0.88 -7.88
N LEU A 348 -6.52 1.05 -7.83
CA LEU A 348 -5.86 2.17 -7.16
C LEU A 348 -6.32 3.54 -7.70
N ILE A 349 -6.31 3.69 -9.03
CA ILE A 349 -6.74 4.92 -9.72
C ILE A 349 -8.24 5.13 -9.52
N GLY A 350 -9.05 4.08 -9.72
CA GLY A 350 -10.50 4.11 -9.56
C GLY A 350 -10.92 4.51 -8.14
N GLY A 351 -10.29 3.94 -7.11
CA GLY A 351 -10.56 4.27 -5.71
C GLY A 351 -10.13 5.68 -5.32
N PHE A 352 -8.99 6.16 -5.84
CA PHE A 352 -8.57 7.56 -5.65
C PHE A 352 -9.58 8.53 -6.28
N ALA A 353 -9.97 8.28 -7.54
CA ALA A 353 -10.94 9.12 -8.25
C ALA A 353 -12.35 9.05 -7.63
N ALA A 354 -12.81 7.86 -7.22
CA ALA A 354 -14.08 7.70 -6.51
C ALA A 354 -14.09 8.48 -5.18
N SER A 355 -12.97 8.43 -4.44
CA SER A 355 -12.80 9.20 -3.21
C SER A 355 -12.79 10.71 -3.48
N ALA A 356 -12.18 11.13 -4.58
CA ALA A 356 -12.22 12.51 -5.04
C ALA A 356 -13.63 12.98 -5.39
N THR A 357 -14.46 12.11 -5.97
CA THR A 357 -15.86 12.39 -6.27
C THR A 357 -16.72 12.53 -5.00
N VAL A 358 -16.65 11.57 -4.07
CA VAL A 358 -17.54 11.57 -2.89
C VAL A 358 -17.04 12.43 -1.72
N HIS A 359 -15.74 12.70 -1.69
CA HIS A 359 -15.02 13.44 -0.66
C HIS A 359 -15.23 12.90 0.77
N LEU A 360 -14.52 13.48 1.74
CA LEU A 360 -14.75 13.22 3.17
C LEU A 360 -16.08 13.81 3.67
N PRO A 361 -16.68 13.23 4.73
CA PRO A 361 -17.91 13.73 5.34
C PRO A 361 -17.83 15.21 5.74
N LYS A 362 -18.97 15.90 5.72
CA LYS A 362 -19.14 17.32 6.11
C LYS A 362 -18.36 18.33 5.24
N HIS A 363 -17.71 17.88 4.18
CA HIS A 363 -17.09 18.78 3.20
C HIS A 363 -18.14 19.27 2.18
N ARG A 364 -18.08 20.55 1.81
CA ARG A 364 -18.96 21.13 0.78
C ARG A 364 -18.48 20.75 -0.62
N PHE A 365 -19.42 20.65 -1.56
CA PHE A 365 -19.09 20.31 -2.93
C PHE A 365 -18.19 21.38 -3.55
N LYS A 366 -17.05 21.00 -4.15
CA LYS A 366 -16.10 21.90 -4.83
C LYS A 366 -15.97 21.55 -6.32
N GLY A 367 -15.55 22.52 -7.13
CA GLY A 367 -15.35 22.34 -8.58
C GLY A 367 -14.42 21.18 -8.96
N SER A 368 -13.44 20.84 -8.11
CA SER A 368 -12.56 19.69 -8.34
C SER A 368 -13.30 18.34 -8.38
N GLN A 369 -14.48 18.23 -7.74
CA GLN A 369 -15.29 17.01 -7.77
C GLN A 369 -15.99 16.81 -9.11
N PHE A 370 -16.29 17.89 -9.85
CA PHE A 370 -16.82 17.78 -11.22
C PHE A 370 -15.79 17.14 -12.16
N VAL A 371 -14.50 17.48 -11.99
CA VAL A 371 -13.42 16.88 -12.79
C VAL A 371 -13.38 15.37 -12.56
N SER A 372 -13.41 14.92 -11.31
CA SER A 372 -13.42 13.49 -10.95
C SER A 372 -14.69 12.77 -11.44
N LEU A 373 -15.84 13.44 -11.37
CA LEU A 373 -17.12 12.90 -11.82
C LEU A 373 -17.14 12.65 -13.34
N LEU A 374 -16.48 13.49 -14.14
CA LEU A 374 -16.35 13.32 -15.59
C LEU A 374 -15.22 12.35 -15.96
N ALA A 375 -14.10 12.39 -15.22
CA ALA A 375 -12.94 11.55 -15.48
C ALA A 375 -13.25 10.05 -15.34
N LEU A 376 -14.13 9.66 -14.40
CA LEU A 376 -14.50 8.26 -14.19
C LEU A 376 -15.18 7.66 -15.44
N PRO A 377 -16.33 8.17 -15.95
CA PRO A 377 -16.93 7.67 -17.18
C PRO A 377 -15.98 7.70 -18.38
N SER A 378 -15.16 8.75 -18.54
CA SER A 378 -14.18 8.83 -19.63
C SER A 378 -13.12 7.73 -19.53
N LEU A 379 -12.58 7.47 -18.34
CA LEU A 379 -11.62 6.41 -18.10
C LEU A 379 -12.27 5.03 -18.33
N ALA A 380 -13.51 4.84 -17.89
CA ALA A 380 -14.25 3.60 -18.11
C ALA A 380 -14.48 3.36 -19.60
N GLY A 381 -14.92 4.37 -20.35
CA GLY A 381 -15.10 4.30 -21.79
C GLY A 381 -13.80 4.00 -22.54
N ALA A 382 -12.68 4.62 -22.12
CA ALA A 382 -11.38 4.36 -22.71
C ALA A 382 -10.87 2.93 -22.46
N LEU A 383 -10.99 2.43 -21.22
CA LEU A 383 -10.61 1.06 -20.88
C LEU A 383 -11.51 0.03 -21.59
N LEU A 384 -12.81 0.29 -21.64
CA LEU A 384 -13.76 -0.57 -22.35
C LEU A 384 -13.43 -0.61 -23.85
N TRP A 385 -13.23 0.55 -24.47
CA TRP A 385 -12.87 0.64 -25.88
C TRP A 385 -11.55 -0.09 -26.16
N TYR A 386 -10.54 0.11 -25.33
CA TYR A 386 -9.25 -0.57 -25.47
C TYR A 386 -9.38 -2.10 -25.32
N GLY A 387 -10.18 -2.57 -24.36
CA GLY A 387 -10.42 -4.00 -24.16
C GLY A 387 -11.24 -4.65 -25.29
N LEU A 388 -12.12 -3.90 -25.96
CA LEU A 388 -12.93 -4.42 -27.08
C LEU A 388 -12.19 -4.43 -28.42
N VAL A 389 -11.27 -3.50 -28.65
CA VAL A 389 -10.55 -3.37 -29.94
C VAL A 389 -9.34 -4.29 -30.03
N ASN A 390 -8.83 -4.77 -28.90
CA ASN A 390 -7.62 -5.58 -28.86
C ASN A 390 -7.92 -7.06 -29.13
N GLU A 391 -8.04 -7.42 -30.41
CA GLU A 391 -8.40 -8.78 -30.89
C GLU A 391 -7.43 -9.87 -30.41
N ASP A 392 -6.14 -9.55 -30.22
CA ASP A 392 -5.13 -10.48 -29.69
C ASP A 392 -5.52 -11.07 -28.32
N LYS A 393 -6.49 -10.46 -27.61
CA LYS A 393 -6.96 -10.87 -26.28
C LYS A 393 -8.15 -11.80 -26.28
N MET A 394 -8.78 -12.03 -27.44
CA MET A 394 -9.88 -12.99 -27.55
C MET A 394 -9.38 -14.43 -27.40
N GLU A 395 -8.18 -14.73 -27.92
CA GLU A 395 -7.69 -16.10 -28.10
C GLU A 395 -6.20 -16.20 -27.75
N SER A 396 -5.88 -15.84 -26.50
CA SER A 396 -4.54 -16.08 -25.97
C SER A 396 -4.24 -17.56 -25.95
N ALA A 397 -3.26 -18.00 -26.76
CA ALA A 397 -2.83 -19.39 -26.80
C ALA A 397 -2.50 -19.93 -25.39
N SER A 398 -1.93 -19.12 -24.50
CA SER A 398 -1.62 -19.52 -23.13
C SER A 398 -2.88 -19.81 -22.30
N MET A 399 -3.92 -18.99 -22.46
CA MET A 399 -5.21 -19.20 -21.77
C MET A 399 -5.93 -20.44 -22.30
N ASN A 400 -5.97 -20.60 -23.62
CA ASN A 400 -6.59 -21.76 -24.26
C ASN A 400 -5.89 -23.07 -23.88
N VAL A 401 -4.55 -23.05 -23.83
CA VAL A 401 -3.74 -24.17 -23.31
C VAL A 401 -4.13 -24.51 -21.88
N GLN A 402 -4.22 -23.51 -21.01
CA GLN A 402 -4.60 -23.73 -19.61
C GLN A 402 -6.04 -24.28 -19.49
N LEU A 403 -6.98 -23.77 -20.27
CA LEU A 403 -8.36 -24.25 -20.30
C LEU A 403 -8.43 -25.71 -20.80
N ALA A 404 -7.68 -26.03 -21.85
CA ALA A 404 -7.61 -27.39 -22.38
C ALA A 404 -6.98 -28.36 -21.38
N GLN A 405 -5.94 -27.97 -20.64
CA GLN A 405 -5.39 -28.77 -19.55
C GLN A 405 -6.43 -29.08 -18.49
N GLU A 406 -7.25 -28.10 -18.10
CA GLU A 406 -8.32 -28.31 -17.11
C GLU A 406 -9.39 -29.29 -17.62
N TYR A 407 -9.76 -29.20 -18.90
CA TYR A 407 -10.66 -30.18 -19.52
C TYR A 407 -10.07 -31.60 -19.56
N LEU A 408 -8.77 -31.74 -19.86
CA LEU A 408 -8.08 -33.04 -19.81
C LEU A 408 -8.05 -33.63 -18.39
N GLN A 409 -7.90 -32.81 -17.35
CA GLN A 409 -7.98 -33.28 -15.96
C GLN A 409 -9.38 -33.77 -15.59
N GLN A 410 -10.42 -33.26 -16.25
CA GLN A 410 -11.81 -33.68 -16.08
C GLN A 410 -12.21 -34.82 -17.04
N ASP A 411 -11.24 -35.43 -17.72
CA ASP A 411 -11.44 -36.47 -18.74
C ASP A 411 -12.31 -36.01 -19.94
N ASN A 412 -12.44 -34.70 -20.13
CA ASN A 412 -13.17 -34.12 -21.26
C ASN A 412 -12.23 -33.83 -22.43
N ILE A 413 -11.74 -34.91 -23.04
CA ILE A 413 -10.67 -34.88 -24.04
C ILE A 413 -11.11 -34.16 -25.33
N GLN A 414 -12.38 -34.30 -25.72
CA GLN A 414 -12.86 -33.76 -26.99
C GLN A 414 -12.88 -32.23 -26.97
N GLU A 415 -13.42 -31.63 -25.92
CA GLU A 415 -13.45 -30.18 -25.72
C GLU A 415 -12.04 -29.59 -25.63
N ALA A 416 -11.13 -30.27 -24.91
CA ALA A 416 -9.73 -29.87 -24.85
C ALA A 416 -9.09 -29.80 -26.24
N ARG A 417 -9.30 -30.83 -27.07
CA ARG A 417 -8.77 -30.88 -28.44
C ARG A 417 -9.39 -29.82 -29.36
N THR A 418 -10.68 -29.56 -29.24
CA THR A 418 -11.32 -28.49 -30.02
C THR A 418 -10.64 -27.15 -29.76
N ILE A 419 -10.46 -26.79 -28.48
CA ILE A 419 -9.79 -25.53 -28.08
C ILE A 419 -8.34 -25.50 -28.58
N LEU A 420 -7.60 -26.60 -28.47
CA LEU A 420 -6.20 -26.67 -28.90
C LEU A 420 -6.07 -26.57 -30.42
N ASN A 421 -6.94 -27.23 -31.18
CA ASN A 421 -6.92 -27.17 -32.63
C ASN A 421 -7.27 -25.77 -33.14
N GLU A 422 -8.33 -25.14 -32.59
CA GLU A 422 -8.67 -23.75 -32.92
C GLU A 422 -7.50 -22.81 -32.60
N THR A 423 -6.82 -23.00 -31.47
CA THR A 423 -5.63 -22.22 -31.10
C THR A 423 -4.50 -22.38 -32.12
N LEU A 424 -4.25 -23.61 -32.56
CA LEU A 424 -3.19 -23.94 -33.51
C LEU A 424 -3.51 -23.53 -34.96
N GLU A 425 -4.78 -23.42 -35.32
CA GLU A 425 -5.20 -22.84 -36.62
C GLU A 425 -4.84 -21.36 -36.72
N MET A 426 -4.84 -20.65 -35.60
CA MET A 426 -4.54 -19.22 -35.54
C MET A 426 -3.07 -18.92 -35.33
N ASN A 427 -2.41 -19.65 -34.43
CA ASN A 427 -1.00 -19.43 -34.12
C ASN A 427 -0.30 -20.71 -33.67
N ASP A 428 0.80 -21.05 -34.34
CA ASP A 428 1.68 -22.15 -33.94
C ASP A 428 2.22 -21.90 -32.52
N ASN A 429 1.92 -22.81 -31.60
CA ASN A 429 2.30 -22.66 -30.19
C ASN A 429 2.83 -23.97 -29.62
N ALA A 430 4.05 -23.93 -29.07
CA ALA A 430 4.73 -25.11 -28.54
C ALA A 430 3.95 -25.78 -27.41
N LEU A 431 3.38 -25.00 -26.49
CA LEU A 431 2.61 -25.53 -25.36
C LEU A 431 1.27 -26.11 -25.82
N ALA A 432 0.62 -25.51 -26.83
CA ALA A 432 -0.61 -26.07 -27.40
C ALA A 432 -0.36 -27.42 -28.07
N TYR A 433 0.70 -27.55 -28.87
CA TYR A 433 1.10 -28.85 -29.42
C TYR A 433 1.47 -29.86 -28.33
N PHE A 434 2.17 -29.43 -27.26
CA PHE A 434 2.50 -30.31 -26.14
C PHE A 434 1.25 -30.84 -25.44
N VAL A 435 0.29 -29.98 -25.09
CA VAL A 435 -0.96 -30.40 -24.43
C VAL A 435 -1.83 -31.22 -25.38
N LEU A 436 -1.83 -30.93 -26.68
CA LEU A 436 -2.50 -31.74 -27.68
C LEU A 436 -1.89 -33.15 -27.76
N GLY A 437 -0.57 -33.25 -27.73
CA GLY A 437 0.15 -34.52 -27.63
C GLY A 437 -0.23 -35.31 -26.38
N ASN A 438 -0.33 -34.65 -25.22
CA ASN A 438 -0.78 -35.29 -23.98
C ASN A 438 -2.20 -35.86 -24.13
N SER A 439 -3.10 -35.14 -24.82
CA SER A 439 -4.46 -35.63 -25.08
C SER A 439 -4.49 -36.88 -25.95
N TYR A 440 -3.57 -37.02 -26.92
CA TYR A 440 -3.46 -38.21 -27.75
C TYR A 440 -2.82 -39.37 -27.00
N LEU A 441 -1.79 -39.08 -26.19
CA LEU A 441 -1.13 -40.07 -25.34
C LEU A 441 -2.12 -40.71 -24.35
N GLN A 442 -3.03 -39.93 -23.74
CA GLN A 442 -4.10 -40.45 -22.87
C GLN A 442 -5.06 -41.43 -23.56
N GLU A 443 -5.27 -41.29 -24.88
CA GLU A 443 -6.10 -42.21 -25.67
C GLU A 443 -5.27 -43.32 -26.36
N ASN A 444 -3.98 -43.46 -26.05
CA ASN A 444 -3.04 -44.39 -26.69
C ASN A 444 -2.89 -44.17 -28.22
N LYS A 445 -3.08 -42.94 -28.69
CA LYS A 445 -2.87 -42.53 -30.08
C LYS A 445 -1.43 -42.04 -30.27
N PHE A 446 -0.50 -42.99 -30.24
CA PHE A 446 0.92 -42.68 -30.12
C PHE A 446 1.51 -41.94 -31.32
N GLU A 447 1.08 -42.26 -32.55
CA GLU A 447 1.55 -41.59 -33.78
C GLU A 447 1.15 -40.10 -33.81
N GLU A 448 -0.10 -39.79 -33.48
CA GLU A 448 -0.58 -38.41 -33.37
C GLU A 448 0.10 -37.66 -32.22
N ALA A 449 0.37 -38.35 -31.11
CA ALA A 449 1.13 -37.79 -29.98
C ALA A 449 2.56 -37.44 -30.40
N ILE A 450 3.28 -38.35 -31.08
CA ILE A 450 4.63 -38.13 -31.62
C ILE A 450 4.63 -36.91 -32.55
N SER A 451 3.70 -36.84 -33.50
CA SER A 451 3.59 -35.69 -34.41
C SER A 451 3.42 -34.37 -33.66
N SER A 452 2.57 -34.36 -32.63
CA SER A 452 2.31 -33.18 -31.80
C SER A 452 3.54 -32.78 -30.99
N TYR A 453 4.21 -33.71 -30.29
CA TYR A 453 5.42 -33.41 -29.53
C TYR A 453 6.60 -33.00 -30.42
N LYS A 454 6.74 -33.56 -31.63
CA LYS A 454 7.75 -33.10 -32.60
C LYS A 454 7.52 -31.64 -33.01
N ASN A 455 6.27 -31.23 -33.21
CA ASN A 455 5.96 -29.82 -33.45
C ASN A 455 6.24 -28.94 -32.21
N ALA A 456 5.91 -29.41 -31.01
CA ALA A 456 6.22 -28.69 -29.77
C ALA A 456 7.72 -28.44 -29.61
N THR A 457 8.55 -29.48 -29.71
CA THR A 457 10.01 -29.42 -29.59
C THR A 457 10.70 -28.67 -30.74
N ARG A 458 10.07 -28.61 -31.93
CA ARG A 458 10.52 -27.78 -33.06
C ARG A 458 10.38 -26.29 -32.76
N LEU A 459 9.27 -25.90 -32.14
CA LEU A 459 8.96 -24.51 -31.77
C LEU A 459 9.72 -24.08 -30.50
N ASP A 460 9.81 -24.95 -29.50
CA ASP A 460 10.55 -24.74 -28.27
C ASP A 460 11.53 -25.89 -27.99
N LYS A 461 12.82 -25.62 -28.20
CA LYS A 461 13.91 -26.60 -28.05
C LYS A 461 14.34 -26.80 -26.59
N GLU A 462 13.79 -26.03 -25.66
CA GLU A 462 14.08 -26.08 -24.22
C GLU A 462 12.91 -26.67 -23.42
N LEU A 463 11.80 -27.05 -24.08
CA LEU A 463 10.65 -27.69 -23.47
C LEU A 463 10.94 -29.16 -23.13
N ALA A 464 11.60 -29.39 -21.98
CA ALA A 464 12.07 -30.69 -21.53
C ALA A 464 10.93 -31.73 -21.42
N GLN A 465 9.75 -31.32 -20.96
CA GLN A 465 8.58 -32.17 -20.79
C GLN A 465 8.08 -32.73 -22.13
N ALA A 466 8.19 -31.98 -23.22
CA ALA A 466 7.79 -32.46 -24.54
C ALA A 466 8.74 -33.55 -25.04
N TYR A 467 10.04 -33.43 -24.79
CA TYR A 467 11.01 -34.49 -25.10
C TYR A 467 10.79 -35.74 -24.24
N TYR A 468 10.48 -35.56 -22.96
CA TYR A 468 10.17 -36.67 -22.06
C TYR A 468 8.94 -37.44 -22.55
N ASN A 469 7.81 -36.77 -22.82
CA ASN A 469 6.61 -37.44 -23.32
C ASN A 469 6.78 -38.00 -24.75
N LEU A 470 7.60 -37.36 -25.58
CA LEU A 470 7.98 -37.88 -26.89
C LEU A 470 8.74 -39.21 -26.77
N SER A 471 9.66 -39.34 -25.80
CA SER A 471 10.38 -40.59 -25.57
C SER A 471 9.43 -41.74 -25.20
N ILE A 472 8.45 -41.47 -24.32
CA ILE A 472 7.42 -42.44 -23.94
C ILE A 472 6.60 -42.84 -25.17
N ALA A 473 6.16 -41.87 -25.98
CA ALA A 473 5.35 -42.17 -27.17
C ALA A 473 6.14 -43.00 -28.20
N TYR A 474 7.45 -42.77 -28.35
CA TYR A 474 8.32 -43.57 -29.22
C TYR A 474 8.52 -45.01 -28.73
N MET A 475 8.65 -45.21 -27.42
CA MET A 475 8.73 -46.55 -26.83
C MET A 475 7.48 -47.39 -27.09
N GLU A 476 6.30 -46.76 -27.07
CA GLU A 476 5.02 -47.45 -27.31
C GLU A 476 4.83 -47.86 -28.78
N VAL A 477 5.57 -47.25 -29.72
CA VAL A 477 5.58 -47.65 -31.15
C VAL A 477 6.84 -48.42 -31.56
N ASP A 478 7.66 -48.84 -30.59
CA ASP A 478 8.89 -49.63 -30.79
C ASP A 478 10.01 -48.89 -31.57
N GLU A 479 9.99 -47.55 -31.59
CA GLU A 479 11.06 -46.70 -32.14
C GLU A 479 12.09 -46.37 -31.04
N LEU A 480 12.82 -47.40 -30.60
CA LEU A 480 13.67 -47.33 -29.39
C LEU A 480 14.88 -46.38 -29.51
N ASP A 481 15.44 -46.20 -30.72
CA ASP A 481 16.57 -45.30 -30.95
C ASP A 481 16.15 -43.82 -30.85
N GLU A 482 15.00 -43.49 -31.42
CA GLU A 482 14.36 -42.19 -31.33
C GLU A 482 13.93 -41.89 -29.88
N ALA A 483 13.39 -42.89 -29.17
CA ALA A 483 13.05 -42.78 -27.76
C ALA A 483 14.27 -42.43 -26.90
N GLU A 484 15.40 -43.11 -27.11
CA GLU A 484 16.64 -42.86 -26.36
C GLU A 484 17.15 -41.43 -26.61
N SER A 485 17.16 -41.01 -27.88
CA SER A 485 17.58 -39.66 -28.27
C SER A 485 16.72 -38.57 -27.62
N ALA A 486 15.39 -38.75 -27.62
CA ALA A 486 14.46 -37.84 -26.98
C ALA A 486 14.66 -37.81 -25.45
N LEU A 487 14.85 -38.96 -24.81
CA LEU A 487 15.07 -39.07 -23.37
C LEU A 487 16.38 -38.42 -22.93
N GLN A 488 17.47 -38.64 -23.67
CA GLN A 488 18.76 -37.97 -23.41
C GLN A 488 18.62 -36.45 -23.52
N ARG A 489 17.85 -35.97 -24.49
CA ARG A 489 17.60 -34.53 -24.62
C ARG A 489 16.80 -33.99 -23.43
N ALA A 490 15.75 -34.70 -23.01
CA ALA A 490 14.97 -34.35 -21.81
C ALA A 490 15.87 -34.28 -20.56
N LYS A 491 16.73 -35.28 -20.35
CA LYS A 491 17.72 -35.35 -19.24
C LYS A 491 18.65 -34.15 -19.22
N SER A 492 19.24 -33.81 -20.38
CA SER A 492 20.15 -32.66 -20.48
C SER A 492 19.49 -31.33 -20.12
N LEU A 493 18.23 -31.13 -20.52
CA LEU A 493 17.48 -29.92 -20.21
C LEU A 493 17.04 -29.88 -18.75
N ASN A 494 16.64 -31.03 -18.20
CA ASN A 494 16.22 -31.17 -16.81
C ASN A 494 17.34 -30.79 -15.83
N GLU A 495 18.54 -31.29 -16.06
CA GLU A 495 19.74 -30.96 -15.28
C GLU A 495 20.09 -29.46 -15.35
N GLN A 496 19.93 -28.84 -16.52
CA GLN A 496 20.15 -27.41 -16.71
C GLN A 496 19.12 -26.56 -15.95
N GLN A 497 17.87 -27.03 -15.89
CA GLN A 497 16.76 -26.31 -15.25
C GLN A 497 16.67 -26.57 -13.74
N GLN A 498 17.45 -27.51 -13.19
CA GLN A 498 17.35 -27.97 -11.79
C GLN A 498 15.91 -28.39 -11.42
N ASN A 499 15.24 -29.06 -12.34
CA ASN A 499 13.90 -29.57 -12.14
C ASN A 499 13.98 -31.08 -11.85
N ASP A 500 13.32 -31.59 -10.81
CA ASP A 500 13.37 -33.00 -10.42
C ASP A 500 12.03 -33.72 -10.64
N ASP A 501 11.10 -33.09 -11.35
CA ASP A 501 9.72 -33.59 -11.49
C ASP A 501 9.55 -34.74 -12.51
N MET A 502 10.58 -35.07 -13.30
CA MET A 502 10.51 -36.11 -14.35
C MET A 502 11.18 -37.42 -13.92
N GLU A 503 10.49 -38.55 -14.08
CA GLU A 503 11.00 -39.90 -13.74
C GLU A 503 11.94 -40.46 -14.82
N ILE A 504 12.99 -39.71 -15.18
CA ILE A 504 13.90 -40.03 -16.29
C ILE A 504 14.57 -41.40 -16.10
N GLU A 505 15.06 -41.70 -14.89
CA GLU A 505 15.72 -42.98 -14.59
C GLU A 505 14.80 -44.19 -14.78
N ARG A 506 13.50 -44.02 -14.51
CA ARG A 506 12.50 -45.07 -14.70
C ARG A 506 12.30 -45.36 -16.18
N ILE A 507 12.16 -44.32 -17.00
CA ILE A 507 11.99 -44.47 -18.46
C ILE A 507 13.27 -45.06 -19.08
N GLU A 508 14.44 -44.65 -18.61
CA GLU A 508 15.75 -45.18 -19.04
C GLU A 508 15.82 -46.70 -18.78
N SER A 509 15.42 -47.16 -17.60
CA SER A 509 15.36 -48.59 -17.26
C SER A 509 14.34 -49.37 -18.10
N LEU A 510 13.18 -48.80 -18.42
CA LEU A 510 12.17 -49.44 -19.25
C LEU A 510 12.64 -49.59 -20.71
N LEU A 511 13.37 -48.60 -21.22
CA LEU A 511 13.92 -48.61 -22.57
C LEU A 511 15.03 -49.67 -22.70
N GLU A 512 15.89 -49.83 -21.69
CA GLU A 512 16.85 -50.93 -21.64
C GLU A 512 16.15 -52.30 -21.65
N GLN A 513 15.09 -52.47 -20.87
CA GLN A 513 14.32 -53.73 -20.83
C GLN A 513 13.61 -54.07 -22.14
N GLN A 514 13.21 -53.08 -22.94
CA GLN A 514 12.59 -53.31 -24.26
C GLN A 514 13.61 -53.68 -25.34
N ARG A 515 14.89 -53.33 -25.14
CA ARG A 515 15.99 -53.67 -26.06
C ARG A 515 16.54 -55.08 -25.85
N ASP A 516 16.41 -55.61 -24.63
CA ASP A 516 16.79 -56.97 -24.23
C ASP A 516 15.72 -58.02 -24.62
#